data_AF-A0A7S2MHZ3-F1
#
_entry.id   AF-A0A7S2MHZ3-F1
#
_cell.length_a   1.000
_cell.length_b   1.000
_cell.length_c   1.000
_cell.angle_alpha   90.00
_cell.angle_beta   90.00
_cell.angle_gamma   90.00
#
_symmetry.space_group_name_H-M   'P 1'
#
loop_
_entity.id
_entity.type
_entity.pdbx_description
1 polymer ?
#
loop_
_entity_poly.entity_id
_entity_poly.type
_entity_poly.pdbx_seq_one_letter_code
_entity_poly.pdbx_strand_id
1 'polypeptide(L)'
;ELCKSLGADAVVDYRSAKFEEVYGAEDAEKFDVVFDTTDESEKAAKIVKPGGKIITIAGTPTLNAIRETGASGMILGLVLKKTHKTKQYKAAAAAKADWE
;
A
#
# COMPACT_ATOMS: atom_id res chain seq x y z
N GLU A 1 14.73 -18.31 5.23
CA GLU A 1 16.20 -18.07 5.16
C GLU A 1 16.62 -16.85 4.36
N LEU A 2 16.30 -16.70 3.05
CA LEU A 2 16.79 -15.57 2.23
C LEU A 2 16.53 -14.18 2.84
N CYS A 3 15.29 -13.83 3.15
CA CYS A 3 14.95 -12.50 3.69
C CYS A 3 15.67 -12.21 5.02
N LYS A 4 15.80 -13.23 5.89
CA LYS A 4 16.56 -13.12 7.14
C LYS A 4 18.04 -12.87 6.89
N SER A 5 18.65 -13.57 5.93
CA SER A 5 20.06 -13.36 5.57
C SER A 5 20.34 -11.96 4.99
N LEU A 6 19.32 -11.31 4.42
CA LEU A 6 19.38 -9.94 3.92
C LEU A 6 19.07 -8.89 4.99
N GLY A 7 18.81 -9.30 6.24
CA GLY A 7 18.63 -8.40 7.38
C GLY A 7 17.17 -8.13 7.78
N ALA A 8 16.19 -8.92 7.33
CA ALA A 8 14.81 -8.70 7.76
C ALA A 8 14.60 -9.03 9.25
N ASP A 9 14.08 -8.08 10.03
CA ASP A 9 13.74 -8.26 11.46
C ASP A 9 12.62 -9.27 11.69
N ALA A 10 11.67 -9.37 10.75
CA ALA A 10 10.59 -10.35 10.74
C ALA A 10 10.33 -10.87 9.33
N VAL A 11 9.85 -12.12 9.23
CA VAL A 11 9.44 -12.73 7.96
C VAL A 11 8.15 -13.48 8.20
N VAL A 12 7.12 -13.15 7.42
CA VAL A 12 5.83 -13.86 7.42
C VAL A 12 5.80 -14.79 6.19
N ASP A 13 5.67 -16.09 6.42
CA ASP A 13 5.42 -17.05 5.32
C ASP A 13 3.93 -16.99 4.92
N TYR A 14 3.66 -16.35 3.78
CA TYR A 14 2.33 -16.15 3.24
C TYR A 14 1.52 -17.44 3.00
N ARG A 15 2.20 -18.61 2.92
CA ARG A 15 1.53 -19.91 2.76
C ARG A 15 0.92 -20.40 4.06
N SER A 16 1.44 -19.93 5.19
CA SER A 16 1.02 -20.34 6.54
C SER A 16 0.15 -19.30 7.24
N ALA A 17 0.39 -18.01 6.99
CA ALA A 17 -0.26 -16.92 7.71
C ALA A 17 -0.45 -15.70 6.80
N LYS A 18 -1.49 -14.92 7.08
CA LYS A 18 -1.73 -13.64 6.39
C LYS A 18 -1.12 -12.50 7.19
N PHE A 19 -0.32 -11.64 6.55
CA PHE A 19 0.37 -10.56 7.25
C PHE A 19 -0.60 -9.59 7.93
N GLU A 20 -1.79 -9.38 7.35
CA GLU A 20 -2.81 -8.50 7.90
C GLU A 20 -3.55 -9.10 9.09
N GLU A 21 -3.39 -10.39 9.36
CA GLU A 21 -3.86 -11.01 10.61
C GLU A 21 -2.77 -10.91 11.68
N VAL A 22 -1.49 -11.05 11.29
CA VAL A 22 -0.33 -10.93 12.20
C VAL A 22 -0.15 -9.51 12.72
N TYR A 23 -0.19 -8.52 11.82
CA TYR A 23 0.06 -7.10 12.15
C TYR A 23 -1.22 -6.25 12.16
N GLY A 24 -2.38 -6.85 11.89
CA GLY A 24 -3.65 -6.12 11.80
C GLY A 24 -4.36 -5.92 13.13
N ALA A 25 -3.98 -6.63 14.19
CA ALA A 25 -4.57 -6.48 15.52
C ALA A 25 -4.38 -5.05 16.10
N GLU A 26 -5.20 -4.68 17.08
CA GLU A 26 -5.22 -3.34 17.68
C GLU A 26 -3.93 -3.00 18.43
N ASP A 27 -3.34 -4.00 19.09
CA ASP A 27 -2.11 -3.94 19.88
C ASP A 27 -0.86 -4.36 19.09
N ALA A 28 -1.03 -4.81 17.85
CA ALA A 28 0.09 -5.20 17.00
C ALA A 28 0.88 -3.99 16.50
N GLU A 29 2.17 -4.20 16.30
CA GLU A 29 3.04 -3.23 15.65
C GLU A 29 2.50 -2.86 14.26
N LYS A 30 2.41 -1.56 13.99
CA LYS A 30 2.01 -0.97 12.71
C LYS A 30 3.21 -0.31 12.05
N PHE A 31 3.12 -0.07 10.76
CA PHE A 31 4.22 0.45 9.96
C PHE A 31 3.95 1.86 9.45
N ASP A 32 4.99 2.70 9.47
CA ASP A 32 4.93 4.05 8.89
C ASP A 32 4.89 4.01 7.36
N VAL A 33 5.51 2.98 6.76
CA VAL A 33 5.53 2.74 5.32
C VAL A 33 5.27 1.26 5.03
N VAL A 34 4.39 0.98 4.06
CA VAL A 34 4.15 -0.36 3.52
C VAL A 34 4.44 -0.35 2.02
N PHE A 35 5.38 -1.19 1.57
CA PHE A 35 5.74 -1.30 0.15
C PHE A 35 5.04 -2.52 -0.47
N ASP A 36 4.09 -2.28 -1.37
CA ASP A 36 3.26 -3.28 -2.02
C ASP A 36 3.78 -3.64 -3.41
N THR A 37 4.16 -4.91 -3.56
CA THR A 37 4.63 -5.49 -4.82
C THR A 37 3.73 -6.61 -5.33
N THR A 38 2.58 -6.84 -4.67
CA THR A 38 1.66 -7.98 -4.92
C THR A 38 0.20 -7.57 -5.16
N ASP A 39 -0.10 -6.27 -5.24
CA ASP A 39 -1.45 -5.68 -5.36
C ASP A 39 -2.34 -5.98 -4.13
N GLU A 40 -1.72 -5.97 -2.95
CA GLU A 40 -2.39 -6.22 -1.67
C GLU A 40 -2.57 -4.94 -0.83
N SER A 41 -2.46 -3.78 -1.45
CA SER A 41 -2.65 -2.46 -0.82
C SER A 41 -3.96 -2.32 -0.01
N GLU A 42 -5.05 -3.00 -0.41
CA GLU A 42 -6.30 -3.01 0.37
C GLU A 42 -6.10 -3.65 1.76
N LYS A 43 -5.29 -4.70 1.85
CA LYS A 43 -4.92 -5.36 3.11
C LYS A 43 -3.85 -4.57 3.86
N ALA A 44 -2.90 -3.96 3.14
CA ALA A 44 -1.87 -3.09 3.71
C ALA A 44 -2.45 -1.95 4.57
N ALA A 45 -3.65 -1.46 4.22
CA ALA A 45 -4.38 -0.46 5.01
C ALA A 45 -4.67 -0.89 6.46
N LYS A 46 -4.64 -2.19 6.78
CA LYS A 46 -4.83 -2.69 8.15
C LYS A 46 -3.57 -2.61 9.01
N ILE A 47 -2.41 -2.48 8.39
CA ILE A 47 -1.10 -2.56 9.07
C ILE A 47 -0.31 -1.25 8.99
N VAL A 48 -0.76 -0.30 8.18
CA VAL A 48 -0.18 1.06 8.11
C VAL A 48 -0.68 1.92 9.28
N LYS A 49 0.18 2.78 9.80
CA LYS A 49 -0.19 3.79 10.80
C LYS A 49 -1.03 4.92 10.18
N PRO A 50 -1.89 5.59 10.97
CA PRO A 50 -2.42 6.90 10.58
C PRO A 50 -1.28 7.88 10.26
N GLY A 51 -1.37 8.57 9.13
CA GLY A 51 -0.31 9.44 8.59
C GLY A 51 0.82 8.70 7.85
N GLY A 52 0.78 7.36 7.81
CA GLY A 52 1.73 6.54 7.05
C GLY A 52 1.43 6.48 5.56
N LYS A 53 2.26 5.75 4.82
CA LYS A 53 2.18 5.63 3.36
C LYS A 53 2.16 4.18 2.91
N ILE A 54 1.27 3.85 1.98
CA ILE A 54 1.30 2.61 1.22
C ILE A 54 1.80 2.96 -0.18
N ILE A 55 2.96 2.42 -0.57
CA ILE A 55 3.59 2.67 -1.86
C ILE A 55 3.49 1.40 -2.68
N THR A 56 2.85 1.43 -3.85
CA THR A 56 2.61 0.26 -4.69
C THR A 56 3.28 0.38 -6.06
N ILE A 57 3.86 -0.73 -6.52
CA ILE A 57 4.32 -0.90 -7.90
C ILE A 57 3.47 -1.91 -8.69
N ALA A 58 2.58 -2.63 -8.00
CA ALA A 58 1.71 -3.64 -8.59
C ALA A 58 0.31 -3.09 -8.95
N GLY A 59 -0.08 -1.98 -8.32
CA GLY A 59 -1.38 -1.35 -8.52
C GLY A 59 -1.50 -0.49 -9.78
N THR A 60 -2.66 0.15 -9.94
CA THR A 60 -2.85 1.19 -10.97
C THR A 60 -1.88 2.34 -10.70
N PRO A 61 -1.24 2.93 -11.74
CA PRO A 61 -0.33 4.05 -11.56
C PRO A 61 -0.97 5.16 -10.73
N THR A 62 -0.23 5.65 -9.75
CA THR A 62 -0.73 6.68 -8.85
C THR A 62 -0.66 8.05 -9.50
N LEU A 63 -1.32 9.02 -8.88
CA LEU A 63 -1.34 10.39 -9.37
C LEU A 63 0.08 10.95 -9.56
N ASN A 64 0.97 10.66 -8.62
CA ASN A 64 2.35 11.13 -8.66
C ASN A 64 3.09 10.48 -9.83
N ALA A 65 3.00 9.15 -9.98
CA ALA A 65 3.60 8.43 -11.09
C ALA A 65 3.15 8.98 -12.47
N ILE A 66 1.87 9.35 -12.63
CA ILE A 66 1.35 9.89 -13.90
C ILE A 66 1.76 11.34 -14.14
N ARG A 67 1.89 12.15 -13.08
CA ARG A 67 2.40 13.53 -13.22
C ARG A 67 3.83 13.53 -13.73
N GLU A 68 4.65 12.59 -13.26
CA GLU A 68 6.05 12.45 -13.66
C GLU A 68 6.21 12.09 -15.15
N THR A 69 5.21 11.46 -15.77
CA THR A 69 5.25 11.17 -17.22
C THR A 69 4.95 12.37 -18.10
N GLY A 70 4.64 13.55 -17.54
CA GLY A 70 4.24 14.74 -18.31
C GLY A 70 2.86 14.60 -18.98
N ALA A 71 1.98 13.74 -18.45
CA ALA A 71 0.66 13.51 -19.02
C ALA A 71 -0.18 14.80 -19.05
N SER A 72 -0.98 14.97 -20.11
CA SER A 72 -1.88 16.13 -20.23
C SER A 72 -2.94 16.14 -19.12
N GLY A 73 -3.41 17.34 -18.75
CA GLY A 73 -4.38 17.51 -17.66
C GLY A 73 -5.69 16.71 -17.84
N MET A 74 -6.09 16.43 -19.08
CA MET A 74 -7.25 15.59 -19.38
C MET A 74 -7.02 14.13 -18.97
N ILE A 75 -5.86 13.55 -19.32
CA ILE A 75 -5.48 12.19 -18.94
C ILE A 75 -5.35 12.09 -17.42
N LEU A 76 -4.71 13.09 -16.80
CA LEU A 76 -4.56 13.15 -15.34
C LEU A 76 -5.92 13.15 -14.62
N GLY A 77 -6.88 13.96 -15.10
CA GLY A 77 -8.23 14.03 -14.53
C GLY A 77 -9.01 12.72 -14.62
N LEU A 78 -8.84 11.95 -15.71
CA LEU A 78 -9.47 10.64 -15.86
C LEU A 78 -8.88 9.62 -14.89
N VAL A 79 -7.56 9.58 -14.75
CA VAL A 79 -6.93 8.63 -13.83
C VAL A 79 -7.25 8.97 -12.38
N LEU A 80 -7.23 10.24 -11.98
CA LEU A 80 -7.69 10.69 -10.66
C LEU A 80 -9.08 10.15 -10.31
N LYS A 81 -10.05 10.35 -11.21
CA LYS A 81 -11.43 9.86 -11.01
C LYS A 81 -11.49 8.34 -10.86
N LYS A 82 -10.63 7.60 -11.56
CA LYS A 82 -10.56 6.13 -11.46
C LYS A 82 -9.90 5.71 -10.14
N THR A 83 -8.76 6.29 -9.81
CA THR A 83 -7.97 6.02 -8.60
C THR A 83 -8.78 6.21 -7.33
N HIS A 84 -9.49 7.34 -7.19
CA HIS A 84 -10.35 7.59 -6.02
C HIS A 84 -11.49 6.59 -5.83
N LYS A 85 -11.84 5.83 -6.87
CA LYS A 85 -12.89 4.80 -6.80
C LYS A 85 -12.36 3.43 -6.40
N THR A 86 -11.04 3.20 -6.48
CA THR A 86 -10.41 1.93 -6.16
C THR A 86 -10.61 1.55 -4.69
N LYS A 87 -10.57 0.25 -4.40
CA LYS A 87 -10.71 -0.25 -3.02
C LYS A 87 -9.48 0.10 -2.20
N GLN A 88 -8.30 0.02 -2.82
CA GLN A 88 -7.00 0.38 -2.25
C GLN A 88 -6.99 1.83 -1.74
N TYR A 89 -7.35 2.80 -2.60
CA TYR A 89 -7.41 4.20 -2.22
C TYR A 89 -8.39 4.44 -1.06
N LYS A 90 -9.59 3.84 -1.13
CA LYS A 90 -10.61 3.99 -0.09
C LYS A 90 -10.17 3.38 1.24
N ALA A 91 -9.52 2.21 1.21
CA ALA A 91 -9.02 1.53 2.39
C ALA A 91 -7.90 2.34 3.06
N ALA A 92 -6.93 2.84 2.28
CA ALA A 92 -5.86 3.72 2.78
C ALA A 92 -6.43 5.01 3.39
N ALA A 93 -7.38 5.67 2.70
CA ALA A 93 -8.04 6.86 3.21
C ALA A 93 -8.80 6.58 4.53
N ALA A 94 -9.46 5.43 4.65
CA ALA A 94 -10.14 5.02 5.90
C ALA A 94 -9.14 4.78 7.05
N ALA A 95 -7.94 4.28 6.73
CA ALA A 95 -6.82 4.16 7.66
C ALA A 95 -6.10 5.48 7.95
N LYS A 96 -6.53 6.60 7.35
CA LYS A 96 -5.87 7.92 7.40
C LYS A 96 -4.43 7.86 6.89
N ALA A 97 -4.17 7.03 5.88
CA ALA A 97 -2.87 6.87 5.24
C ALA A 97 -2.93 7.27 3.76
N ASP A 98 -1.77 7.62 3.19
CA ASP A 98 -1.64 7.90 1.77
C ASP A 98 -1.47 6.60 0.97
N TRP A 99 -1.98 6.58 -0.27
CA TRP A 99 -1.77 5.50 -1.23
C TRP A 99 -1.10 6.07 -2.49
N GLU A 100 0.14 5.63 -2.74
CA GLU A 100 1.07 6.16 -3.75
C GLU A 100 1.74 5.08 -4.59
#